data_AF-A0A6J4M274-F1
#
_entry.id   AF-A0A6J4M274-F1
#
_cell.length_a   1.000
_cell.length_b   1.000
_cell.length_c   1.000
_cell.angle_alpha   90.00
_cell.angle_beta   90.00
_cell.angle_gamma   90.00
#
_symmetry.space_group_name_H-M   'P 1'
#
loop_
_entity.id
_entity.type
_entity.pdbx_description
1 polymer ?
#
loop_
_entity_poly.entity_id
_entity_poly.type
_entity_poly.pdbx_seq_one_letter_code
_entity_poly.pdbx_strand_id
1 'polypeptide(L)' 'MTGVEACQCRKARIQRNHIACALLVWTRLKTIAYQSGKTIYQIKSRMLSCYLIEQLKHPSVQMSLA' A
#
# COMPACT_ATOMS: atom_id res chain seq x y z
N MET A 1 13.59 -31.80 5.58
CA MET A 1 12.85 -31.42 4.36
C MET A 1 12.15 -30.10 4.66
N THR A 2 12.67 -29.00 4.11
CA THR A 2 12.28 -27.63 4.49
C THR A 2 10.90 -27.28 3.91
N GLY A 3 10.07 -26.61 4.73
CA GLY A 3 8.64 -26.36 4.55
C GLY A 3 8.24 -25.47 3.37
N VAL A 4 8.66 -25.84 2.16
CA VAL A 4 8.30 -25.17 0.91
C VAL A 4 6.77 -25.20 0.75
N GLU A 5 6.10 -26.31 1.06
CA GLU A 5 4.63 -26.47 1.03
C GLU A 5 3.86 -25.54 1.99
N ALA A 6 4.51 -25.03 3.05
CA ALA A 6 3.89 -24.10 4.01
C ALA A 6 3.96 -22.62 3.56
N CYS A 7 4.60 -22.33 2.41
CA CYS A 7 4.65 -20.98 1.88
C CYS A 7 3.25 -20.53 1.45
N GLN A 8 2.61 -19.73 2.31
CA GLN A 8 1.28 -19.13 2.07
C GLN A 8 1.23 -18.39 0.73
N CYS A 9 2.35 -17.82 0.29
CA CYS A 9 2.46 -17.13 -0.99
C CYS A 9 2.09 -18.05 -2.18
N ARG A 10 2.28 -19.38 -2.14
CA ARG A 10 1.91 -20.24 -3.28
C ARG A 10 0.44 -20.68 -3.29
N LYS A 11 -0.35 -20.34 -2.27
CA LYS A 11 -1.78 -20.62 -2.29
C LYS A 11 -2.47 -19.74 -3.35
N ALA A 12 -3.15 -20.38 -4.31
CA ALA A 12 -3.85 -19.68 -5.40
C ALA A 12 -4.84 -18.60 -4.91
N ARG A 13 -5.45 -18.79 -3.74
CA ARG A 13 -6.32 -17.76 -3.12
C ARG A 13 -5.55 -16.51 -2.71
N ILE A 14 -4.39 -16.68 -2.07
CA ILE A 14 -3.55 -15.56 -1.61
C ILE A 14 -3.04 -14.78 -2.82
N GLN A 15 -2.56 -15.48 -3.86
CA GLN A 15 -2.15 -14.85 -5.13
C GLN A 15 -3.28 -14.04 -5.78
N ARG A 16 -4.47 -14.63 -5.92
CA ARG A 16 -5.65 -13.91 -6.45
C ARG A 16 -6.01 -12.68 -5.61
N ASN A 17 -5.97 -12.79 -4.29
CA ASN A 17 -6.23 -11.67 -3.40
C ASN A 17 -5.18 -10.55 -3.54
N HIS A 18 -3.89 -10.89 -3.66
CA HIS A 18 -2.83 -9.91 -3.89
C HIS A 18 -3.00 -9.20 -5.23
N ILE A 19 -3.29 -9.93 -6.30
CA ILE A 19 -3.56 -9.35 -7.63
C ILE A 19 -4.78 -8.43 -7.57
N ALA A 20 -5.88 -8.89 -6.96
CA ALA A 20 -7.10 -8.08 -6.82
C ALA A 20 -6.85 -6.80 -6.02
N CYS A 21 -6.12 -6.89 -4.91
CA CYS A 21 -5.73 -5.73 -4.10
C CYS A 21 -4.86 -4.75 -4.91
N ALA A 22 -3.85 -5.24 -5.63
CA ALA A 22 -3.00 -4.41 -6.47
C ALA A 22 -3.79 -3.70 -7.57
N LEU A 23 -4.73 -4.40 -8.23
CA LEU A 23 -5.61 -3.81 -9.24
C LEU A 23 -6.56 -2.75 -8.65
N LEU A 24 -7.11 -2.99 -7.45
CA LEU A 24 -7.98 -2.04 -6.77
C LEU A 24 -7.21 -0.75 -6.40
N VAL A 25 -6.01 -0.89 -5.86
CA VAL A 25 -5.15 0.27 -5.54
C VAL A 25 -4.74 1.00 -6.81
N TRP A 26 -4.35 0.26 -7.86
CA TRP A 26 -3.96 0.85 -9.14
C TRP A 26 -5.08 1.65 -9.80
N THR A 27 -6.28 1.08 -9.88
CA THR A 27 -7.47 1.75 -10.45
C THR A 27 -7.80 3.02 -9.69
N ARG A 28 -7.79 2.98 -8.35
CA ARG A 28 -8.01 4.18 -7.52
C ARG A 28 -6.95 5.26 -7.75
N LEU A 29 -5.66 4.89 -7.78
CA LEU A 29 -4.58 5.83 -8.03
C LEU A 29 -4.67 6.47 -9.41
N LYS A 30 -5.03 5.69 -10.43
CA LYS A 30 -5.29 6.19 -11.79
C LYS A 30 -6.44 7.21 -11.81
N THR A 31 -7.56 6.92 -11.15
CA THR A 31 -8.69 7.87 -11.06
C THR A 31 -8.26 9.20 -10.44
N ILE A 32 -7.49 9.15 -9.34
CA ILE A 32 -7.00 10.37 -8.67
C ILE A 32 -6.01 11.12 -9.57
N ALA A 33 -5.16 10.40 -10.31
CA ALA A 33 -4.22 10.98 -11.28
C ALA A 33 -4.94 11.76 -12.38
N TYR A 34 -5.99 11.16 -12.96
CA TYR A 34 -6.82 11.82 -13.97
C TYR A 34 -7.53 13.05 -13.41
N GLN A 35 -8.14 12.96 -12.23
CA GLN A 35 -8.85 14.09 -11.61
C GLN A 35 -7.92 15.24 -11.24
N SER A 36 -6.68 14.93 -10.83
CA SER A 36 -5.72 15.93 -10.36
C SER A 36 -4.80 16.47 -11.46
N GLY A 37 -4.81 15.89 -12.66
CA GLY A 37 -3.86 16.19 -13.74
C GLY A 37 -2.40 15.86 -13.37
N LYS A 38 -2.16 14.96 -12.42
CA LYS A 38 -0.83 14.64 -11.87
C LYS A 38 -0.43 13.21 -12.20
N THR A 39 0.86 12.93 -12.20
CA THR A 39 1.34 11.55 -12.39
C THR A 39 1.09 10.70 -11.14
N ILE A 40 0.97 9.39 -11.33
CA ILE A 40 0.80 8.44 -10.22
C ILE A 40 1.96 8.55 -9.21
N TYR A 41 3.18 8.79 -9.69
CA TYR A 41 4.35 8.98 -8.83
C TYR A 41 4.22 10.22 -7.93
N GLN A 42 3.75 11.35 -8.48
CA GLN A 42 3.51 12.57 -7.72
C GLN A 42 2.43 12.35 -6.66
N ILE A 43 1.36 11.63 -7.00
CA ILE A 43 0.30 11.30 -6.04
C ILE A 43 0.83 10.39 -4.93
N LYS A 44 1.57 9.33 -5.28
CA LYS A 44 2.16 8.42 -4.30
C LYS A 44 3.04 9.19 -3.30
N SER A 45 3.92 10.04 -3.80
CA SER A 45 4.80 10.86 -2.96
C SER A 45 3.99 11.77 -2.04
N ARG A 46 3.02 12.51 -2.60
CA ARG A 46 2.17 13.42 -1.82
C ARG A 46 1.35 12.69 -0.75
N MET A 47 0.75 11.54 -1.08
CA MET A 47 -0.02 10.75 -0.11
C MET A 47 0.86 10.29 1.05
N LEU A 48 2.09 9.83 0.76
CA LEU A 48 3.03 9.41 1.81
C LEU A 48 3.46 10.60 2.67
N SER A 49 3.82 11.73 2.07
CA SER A 49 4.20 12.94 2.81
C SER A 49 3.06 13.42 3.71
N CYS A 50 1.83 13.49 3.19
CA CYS A 50 0.66 13.86 3.99
C CYS A 50 0.44 12.88 5.15
N TYR A 51 0.54 11.58 4.89
CA TYR A 51 0.42 10.57 5.95
C TYR A 51 1.47 10.75 7.04
N LEU A 52 2.74 10.92 6.68
CA LEU A 52 3.82 11.11 7.64
C LEU A 52 3.65 12.39 8.47
N ILE A 53 3.24 13.49 7.84
CA ILE A 53 2.96 14.74 8.55
C ILE A 53 1.85 14.54 9.58
N GLU A 54 0.78 13.83 9.22
CA GLU A 54 -0.32 13.55 10.15
C GLU A 54 0.11 12.61 11.26
N GLN A 55 0.91 11.58 10.97
CA GLN A 55 1.47 10.69 12.01
C GLN A 55 2.42 11.42 12.97
N LEU A 56 3.14 12.44 12.50
CA LEU A 56 4.00 13.25 13.37
C LEU A 56 3.20 14.18 14.29
N LYS A 57 2.05 14.70 13.83
CA LYS A 57 1.16 15.54 14.65
C LYS A 57 0.35 14.71 15.63
N HIS A 58 -0.22 13.61 15.14
CA HIS A 58 -1.11 12.72 15.87
C HIS A 58 -0.66 11.28 15.63
N PRO A 59 0.31 10.79 16.42
CA PRO A 59 0.84 9.44 16.22
C PRO A 59 -0.23 8.41 16.52
N SER A 60 -0.64 7.68 15.48
CA SER A 60 -1.49 6.50 15.64
C SER A 60 -0.69 5.30 16.17
N VAL A 61 0.63 5.32 15.96
CA VAL A 61 1.57 4.33 16.48
C VAL A 61 2.39 5.01 17.56
N GLN A 62 2.26 4.54 18.81
CA GLN A 62 3.10 5.04 19.91
C GLN A 62 4.56 4.68 19.64
N MET A 63 5.40 5.71 19.48
CA MET A 63 6.84 5.53 19.38
C MET A 63 7.39 5.27 20.78
N SER A 64 7.60 3.99 21.12
CA SER A 64 8.42 3.63 22.27
C SER A 64 9.88 3.76 21.87
N LEU A 65 10.61 4.65 22.54
CA LEU A 65 12.06 4.60 22.52
C LEU A 65 12.49 3.41 23.39
N ALA A 66 13.33 2.53 22.83
CA ALA A 66 13.81 1.32 23.50
C ALA A 66 14.91 1.64 24.53
#